data_AF-A0A7S1G0Q8-F1
#
_entry.id   AF-A0A7S1G0Q8-F1
#
_cell.length_a   1.000
_cell.length_b   1.000
_cell.length_c   1.000
_cell.angle_alpha   90.00
_cell.angle_beta   90.00
_cell.angle_gamma   90.00
#
_symmetry.space_group_name_H-M   'P 1'
#
loop_
_entity.id
_entity.type
_entity.pdbx_description
1 polymer ?
#
loop_
_entity_poly.entity_id
_entity_poly.type
_entity_poly.pdbx_seq_one_letter_code
_entity_poly.pdbx_strand_id
1 'polypeptide(L)'
;EAFARHGRWDHVLDVWAAAAEADRITEDVSLLALRAAGRAKAYKRERGDMLRAVAAATERALGMRPGTWAQKHVKDLREAPGVERRLLMGWAPGTTRQHDFEAAVRAFGRAGAEGREASWEVLVDIVRGAGNGQRRARCQGEPVWDVDPLVEEGAARQRQEKERRNGTRWVRRAIEEAQRGGRPVEKKFALQAAFALRALKADQDTVEWVRTLTEGQVEGVLSPKFYLQGVFSARAIGDDGLIQEMIDIMTKAGHTYVDKEAKAKENDRRTKELDWRRVDFQNGNEEVMRWR
;
A
#
# COMPACT_ATOMS: atom_id res chain seq x y z
N GLU A 1 1.30 2.91 33.32
CA GLU A 1 0.17 3.52 32.57
C GLU A 1 0.06 5.05 32.69
N ALA A 2 0.05 5.62 33.89
CA ALA A 2 -0.11 7.07 34.08
C ALA A 2 0.87 7.91 33.23
N PHE A 3 2.16 7.56 33.24
CA PHE A 3 3.16 8.22 32.39
C PHE A 3 2.85 8.15 30.89
N ALA A 4 2.39 7.00 30.39
CA ALA A 4 2.01 6.83 28.99
C ALA A 4 0.82 7.72 28.61
N ARG A 5 -0.19 7.86 29.50
CA ARG A 5 -1.35 8.75 29.27
C ARG A 5 -0.94 10.23 29.19
N HIS A 6 0.11 10.62 29.90
CA HIS A 6 0.68 11.98 29.87
C HIS A 6 1.82 12.16 28.85
N GLY A 7 2.05 11.18 27.97
CA GLY A 7 3.09 11.25 26.94
C GLY A 7 4.54 11.20 27.45
N ARG A 8 4.75 10.83 28.72
CA ARG A 8 6.06 10.69 29.37
C ARG A 8 6.65 9.30 29.08
N TRP A 9 6.97 9.05 27.81
CA TRP A 9 7.45 7.75 27.33
C TRP A 9 8.84 7.38 27.85
N ASP A 10 9.68 8.37 28.14
CA ASP A 10 10.96 8.22 28.85
C ASP A 10 10.77 7.51 30.19
N HIS A 11 9.85 8.00 31.03
CA HIS A 11 9.56 7.41 32.36
C HIS A 11 8.98 6.00 32.27
N VAL A 12 8.34 5.64 31.15
CA VAL A 12 7.85 4.27 30.94
C VAL A 12 9.02 3.29 30.77
N LEU A 13 10.11 3.69 30.11
CA LEU A 13 11.30 2.84 29.96
C LEU A 13 12.05 2.70 31.29
N ASP A 14 12.13 3.77 32.08
CA ASP A 14 12.78 3.73 33.41
C ASP A 14 12.03 2.79 34.36
N VAL A 15 10.70 2.87 34.40
CA VAL A 15 9.85 1.96 35.19
C VAL A 15 10.02 0.52 34.72
N TRP A 16 10.11 0.29 33.41
CA TRP A 16 10.35 -1.04 32.88
C TRP A 16 11.73 -1.58 33.25
N ALA A 17 12.78 -0.75 33.19
CA ALA A 17 14.13 -1.15 33.60
C ALA A 17 14.17 -1.54 35.08
N ALA A 18 13.55 -0.75 35.96
CA ALA A 18 13.42 -1.09 37.39
C ALA A 18 12.63 -2.39 37.61
N ALA A 19 11.57 -2.62 36.83
CA ALA A 19 10.81 -3.89 36.89
C ALA A 19 11.64 -5.08 36.40
N ALA A 20 12.50 -4.87 35.39
CA ALA A 20 13.41 -5.89 34.87
C ALA A 20 14.50 -6.27 35.87
N GLU A 21 15.09 -5.28 36.54
CA GLU A 21 16.06 -5.50 37.61
C GLU A 21 15.46 -6.23 38.81
N ALA A 22 14.18 -5.98 39.10
CA ALA A 22 13.45 -6.62 40.19
C ALA A 22 12.82 -7.98 39.83
N ASP A 23 12.99 -8.47 38.61
CA ASP A 23 12.33 -9.68 38.06
C ASP A 23 10.79 -9.65 38.20
N ARG A 24 10.20 -8.47 38.01
CA ARG A 24 8.74 -8.21 38.08
C ARG A 24 8.15 -7.82 36.72
N ILE A 25 8.77 -8.29 35.64
CA ILE A 25 8.30 -8.03 34.29
C ILE A 25 6.97 -8.75 34.07
N THR A 26 5.97 -8.03 33.59
CA THR A 26 4.70 -8.57 33.11
C THR A 26 4.51 -8.26 31.64
N GLU A 27 3.63 -8.99 30.97
CA GLU A 27 3.30 -8.76 29.55
C GLU A 27 2.84 -7.32 29.31
N ASP A 28 1.96 -6.78 30.16
CA ASP A 28 1.43 -5.43 30.02
C ASP A 28 2.50 -4.33 30.19
N VAL A 29 3.38 -4.48 31.19
CA VAL A 29 4.49 -3.54 31.43
C VAL A 29 5.46 -3.57 30.25
N SER A 30 5.75 -4.75 29.71
CA SER A 30 6.58 -4.89 28.52
C SER A 30 5.95 -4.34 27.26
N LEU A 31 4.63 -4.44 27.08
CA LEU A 31 3.94 -3.81 25.93
C LEU A 31 4.02 -2.29 25.99
N LEU A 32 3.88 -1.70 27.18
CA LEU A 32 4.07 -0.27 27.38
C LEU A 32 5.52 0.15 27.09
N ALA A 33 6.50 -0.62 27.55
CA ALA A 33 7.93 -0.38 27.28
C ALA A 33 8.27 -0.48 25.80
N LEU A 34 7.70 -1.47 25.10
CA LEU A 34 7.89 -1.66 23.66
C LEU A 34 7.37 -0.45 22.87
N ARG A 35 6.19 0.03 23.25
CA ARG A 35 5.56 1.25 22.72
C ARG A 35 6.38 2.51 23.02
N ALA A 36 6.99 2.59 24.20
CA ALA A 36 7.87 3.69 24.59
C ALA A 36 9.17 3.69 23.77
N ALA A 37 9.82 2.53 23.64
CA ALA A 37 11.02 2.35 22.84
C ALA A 37 10.79 2.71 21.36
N GLY A 38 9.63 2.33 20.78
CA GLY A 38 9.27 2.72 19.42
C GLY A 38 9.21 4.24 19.19
N ARG A 39 8.81 5.00 20.23
CA ARG A 39 8.66 6.46 20.24
C ARG A 39 9.89 7.22 20.72
N ALA A 40 10.91 6.54 21.22
CA ALA A 40 12.11 7.16 21.75
C ALA A 40 12.81 8.01 20.68
N LYS A 41 13.23 9.23 21.05
CA LYS A 41 14.05 10.12 20.22
C LYS A 41 15.52 9.64 20.19
N ALA A 42 15.73 8.42 19.71
CA ALA A 42 17.03 7.77 19.59
C ALA A 42 17.36 7.46 18.13
N TYR A 43 18.66 7.28 17.85
CA TYR A 43 19.10 6.81 16.54
C TYR A 43 18.52 5.42 16.23
N LYS A 44 18.38 5.08 14.94
CA LYS A 44 17.74 3.82 14.50
C LYS A 44 18.33 2.58 15.15
N ARG A 45 19.67 2.54 15.32
CA ARG A 45 20.39 1.41 15.92
C ARG A 45 20.05 1.27 17.40
N GLU A 46 20.19 2.34 18.17
CA GLU A 46 19.86 2.39 19.61
C GLU A 46 18.41 2.01 19.87
N ARG A 47 17.49 2.48 19.02
CA ARG A 47 16.07 2.09 19.09
C ARG A 47 15.86 0.60 18.87
N GLY A 48 16.53 0.03 17.87
CA GLY A 48 16.53 -1.41 17.63
C GLY A 48 17.09 -2.19 18.81
N ASP A 49 18.13 -1.67 19.48
CA ASP A 49 18.73 -2.30 20.66
C ASP A 49 17.79 -2.27 21.87
N MET A 50 17.13 -1.13 22.12
CA MET A 50 16.10 -1.00 23.16
C MET A 50 14.93 -1.98 22.93
N LEU A 51 14.40 -2.03 21.71
CA LEU A 51 13.31 -2.95 21.37
C LEU A 51 13.71 -4.42 21.59
N ARG A 52 14.94 -4.80 21.21
CA ARG A 52 15.48 -6.15 21.43
C ARG A 52 15.67 -6.47 22.91
N ALA A 53 16.15 -5.51 23.70
CA ALA A 53 16.29 -5.67 25.14
C ALA A 53 14.93 -5.92 25.81
N VAL A 54 13.90 -5.15 25.44
CA VAL A 54 12.54 -5.33 25.93
C VAL A 54 12.00 -6.72 25.61
N ALA A 55 12.08 -7.13 24.33
CA ALA A 55 11.59 -8.44 23.92
C ALA A 55 12.34 -9.59 24.61
N ALA A 56 13.68 -9.55 24.63
CA ALA A 56 14.49 -10.63 25.19
C ALA A 56 14.32 -10.79 26.72
N ALA A 57 14.17 -9.70 27.47
CA ALA A 57 13.89 -9.79 28.90
C ALA A 57 12.48 -10.30 29.17
N THR A 58 11.50 -9.90 28.36
CA THR A 58 10.11 -10.39 28.49
C THR A 58 10.00 -11.87 28.14
N GLU A 59 10.68 -12.32 27.08
CA GLU A 59 10.70 -13.73 26.70
C GLU A 59 11.31 -14.60 27.78
N ARG A 60 12.39 -14.14 28.43
CA ARG A 60 12.98 -14.83 29.59
C ARG A 60 12.00 -14.89 30.76
N ALA A 61 11.38 -13.77 31.14
CA ALA A 61 10.44 -13.71 32.25
C ALA A 61 9.20 -14.59 32.03
N LEU A 62 8.73 -14.70 30.78
CA LEU A 62 7.55 -15.50 30.42
C LEU A 62 7.88 -16.94 30.01
N GLY A 63 9.15 -17.37 30.07
CA GLY A 63 9.58 -18.72 29.64
C GLY A 63 9.35 -19.00 28.15
N MET A 64 9.36 -17.97 27.30
CA MET A 64 9.13 -18.08 25.87
C MET A 64 10.42 -18.32 25.09
N ARG A 65 10.30 -18.97 23.93
CA ARG A 65 11.42 -19.09 22.98
C ARG A 65 11.79 -17.71 22.41
N PRO A 66 13.08 -17.43 22.16
CA PRO A 66 13.51 -16.17 21.56
C PRO A 66 12.74 -15.80 20.28
N GLY A 67 12.30 -14.55 20.18
CA GLY A 67 11.52 -14.00 19.06
C GLY A 67 10.01 -14.30 19.08
N THR A 68 9.52 -15.18 19.96
CA THR A 68 8.10 -15.56 20.03
C THR A 68 7.22 -14.42 20.52
N TRP A 69 7.69 -13.66 21.51
CA TRP A 69 6.90 -12.59 22.11
C TRP A 69 6.77 -11.42 21.13
N ALA A 70 7.87 -11.02 20.49
CA ALA A 70 7.83 -9.98 19.47
C ALA A 70 6.91 -10.36 18.29
N GLN A 71 6.88 -11.64 17.89
CA GLN A 71 5.93 -12.16 16.88
C GLN A 71 4.47 -12.03 17.29
N LYS A 72 4.15 -12.33 18.55
CA LYS A 72 2.79 -12.20 19.11
C LYS A 72 2.32 -10.74 19.07
N HIS A 73 3.21 -9.79 19.31
CA HIS A 73 2.92 -8.37 19.47
C HIS A 73 3.38 -7.48 18.31
N VAL A 74 3.53 -8.04 17.11
CA VAL A 74 3.99 -7.31 15.92
C VAL A 74 3.13 -6.07 15.59
N LYS A 75 1.85 -6.07 15.99
CA LYS A 75 0.95 -4.93 15.84
C LYS A 75 1.34 -3.75 16.74
N ASP A 76 1.74 -4.02 17.97
CA ASP A 76 2.15 -2.99 18.93
C ASP A 76 3.45 -2.29 18.52
N LEU A 77 4.21 -2.94 17.64
CA LEU A 77 5.45 -2.43 17.06
C LEU A 77 5.25 -1.51 15.86
N ARG A 78 4.02 -1.28 15.37
CA ARG A 78 3.74 -0.53 14.13
C ARG A 78 4.34 0.87 14.07
N GLU A 79 4.53 1.51 15.22
CA GLU A 79 5.16 2.84 15.29
C GLU A 79 6.69 2.81 15.17
N ALA A 80 7.30 1.65 15.40
CA ALA A 80 8.72 1.47 15.14
C ALA A 80 8.97 1.44 13.63
N PRO A 81 10.00 2.15 13.12
CA PRO A 81 10.29 2.13 11.70
C PRO A 81 10.65 0.71 11.21
N GLY A 82 10.53 0.49 9.90
CA GLY A 82 10.58 -0.87 9.33
C GLY A 82 11.92 -1.59 9.51
N VAL A 83 13.02 -0.87 9.75
CA VAL A 83 14.36 -1.46 9.96
C VAL A 83 14.45 -2.06 11.37
N GLU A 84 13.92 -1.35 12.36
CA GLU A 84 13.93 -1.71 13.77
C GLU A 84 13.04 -2.92 14.01
N ARG A 85 11.84 -2.94 13.41
CA ARG A 85 10.97 -4.12 13.42
C ARG A 85 11.64 -5.33 12.79
N ARG A 86 12.26 -5.16 11.63
CA ARG A 86 12.99 -6.23 10.94
C ARG A 86 14.07 -6.84 11.83
N LEU A 87 14.88 -6.00 12.48
CA LEU A 87 15.96 -6.44 13.37
C LEU A 87 15.42 -7.15 14.61
N LEU A 88 14.33 -6.66 15.19
CA LEU A 88 13.67 -7.28 16.34
C LEU A 88 13.10 -8.66 15.99
N MET A 89 12.53 -8.80 14.79
CA MET A 89 11.80 -9.99 14.36
C MET A 89 12.67 -11.01 13.63
N GLY A 90 13.97 -10.72 13.45
CA GLY A 90 14.89 -11.59 12.70
C GLY A 90 14.54 -11.70 11.20
N TRP A 91 13.81 -10.73 10.64
CA TRP A 91 13.37 -10.77 9.26
C TRP A 91 14.49 -10.44 8.28
N ALA A 92 14.47 -11.08 7.12
CA ALA A 92 15.42 -10.79 6.05
C ALA A 92 15.24 -9.34 5.52
N PRO A 93 16.31 -8.70 5.01
CA PRO A 93 16.20 -7.44 4.29
C PRO A 93 15.12 -7.52 3.19
N GLY A 94 14.20 -6.56 3.16
CA GLY A 94 13.16 -6.49 2.13
C GLY A 94 11.88 -7.27 2.41
N THR A 95 11.80 -8.12 3.44
CA THR A 95 10.61 -8.96 3.70
C THR A 95 9.60 -8.36 4.69
N THR A 96 9.91 -7.20 5.30
CA THR A 96 9.06 -6.55 6.31
C THR A 96 7.60 -6.40 5.87
N ARG A 97 7.36 -5.98 4.61
CA ARG A 97 6.00 -5.77 4.10
C ARG A 97 5.22 -7.06 3.93
N GLN A 98 5.89 -8.14 3.51
CA GLN A 98 5.26 -9.46 3.39
C GLN A 98 4.83 -9.96 4.76
N HIS A 99 5.70 -9.84 5.77
CA HIS A 99 5.34 -10.27 7.11
C HIS A 99 4.29 -9.37 7.79
N ASP A 100 4.32 -8.05 7.54
CA ASP A 100 3.25 -7.14 7.97
C ASP A 100 1.89 -7.57 7.36
N PHE A 101 1.86 -7.95 6.07
CA PHE A 101 0.67 -8.48 5.41
C PHE A 101 0.19 -9.79 6.03
N GLU A 102 1.07 -10.78 6.22
CA GLU A 102 0.75 -12.06 6.84
C GLU A 102 0.20 -11.89 8.27
N ALA A 103 0.79 -10.99 9.05
CA ALA A 103 0.33 -10.65 10.38
C ALA A 103 -1.07 -10.02 10.38
N ALA A 104 -1.33 -9.11 9.43
CA ALA A 104 -2.64 -8.48 9.27
C ALA A 104 -3.71 -9.49 8.84
N VAL A 105 -3.39 -10.42 7.93
CA VAL A 105 -4.29 -11.51 7.53
C VAL A 105 -4.64 -12.42 8.71
N ARG A 106 -3.65 -12.84 9.51
CA ARG A 106 -3.90 -13.64 10.73
C ARG A 106 -4.78 -12.91 11.73
N ALA A 107 -4.54 -11.61 11.89
CA ALA A 107 -5.32 -10.77 12.78
C ALA A 107 -6.78 -10.60 12.33
N PHE A 108 -7.00 -10.42 11.04
CA PHE A 108 -8.34 -10.36 10.45
C PHE A 108 -9.08 -11.68 10.67
N GLY A 109 -8.42 -12.82 10.44
CA GLY A 109 -9.00 -14.14 10.68
C GLY A 109 -9.41 -14.37 12.14
N ARG A 110 -8.58 -13.93 13.11
CA ARG A 110 -8.93 -14.02 14.54
C ARG A 110 -10.13 -13.18 14.91
N ALA A 111 -10.20 -11.93 14.43
CA ALA A 111 -11.34 -11.06 14.69
C ALA A 111 -12.65 -11.71 14.23
N GLY A 112 -12.67 -12.24 13.00
CA GLY A 112 -13.83 -12.97 12.48
C GLY A 112 -14.19 -14.23 13.28
N ALA A 113 -13.21 -15.02 13.72
CA ALA A 113 -13.44 -16.21 14.56
C ALA A 113 -14.01 -15.85 15.95
N GLU A 114 -13.68 -14.66 16.45
CA GLU A 114 -14.14 -14.13 17.73
C GLU A 114 -15.45 -13.34 17.61
N GLY A 115 -16.06 -13.28 16.42
CA GLY A 115 -17.29 -12.52 16.17
C GLY A 115 -17.12 -11.00 16.29
N ARG A 116 -15.89 -10.50 16.11
CA ARG A 116 -15.54 -9.08 16.22
C ARG A 116 -15.11 -8.51 14.89
N GLU A 117 -15.39 -7.22 14.67
CA GLU A 117 -14.87 -6.50 13.51
C GLU A 117 -13.34 -6.36 13.59
N ALA A 118 -12.68 -6.50 12.44
CA ALA A 118 -11.26 -6.19 12.37
C ALA A 118 -11.01 -4.68 12.53
N SER A 119 -9.97 -4.31 13.28
CA SER A 119 -9.63 -2.90 13.45
C SER A 119 -9.22 -2.25 12.11
N TRP A 120 -9.45 -0.95 11.97
CA TRP A 120 -9.13 -0.19 10.75
C TRP A 120 -7.67 -0.37 10.31
N GLU A 121 -6.78 -0.40 11.29
CA GLU A 121 -5.35 -0.63 11.15
C GLU A 121 -5.05 -1.97 10.44
N VAL A 122 -5.82 -3.01 10.74
CA VAL A 122 -5.68 -4.33 10.10
C VAL A 122 -6.11 -4.25 8.63
N LEU A 123 -7.22 -3.58 8.35
CA LEU A 123 -7.71 -3.39 6.98
C LEU A 123 -6.70 -2.63 6.12
N VAL A 124 -6.17 -1.52 6.65
CA VAL A 124 -5.13 -0.71 5.99
C VAL A 124 -3.89 -1.55 5.67
N ASP A 125 -3.42 -2.38 6.60
CA ASP A 125 -2.23 -3.20 6.37
C ASP A 125 -2.44 -4.29 5.34
N ILE A 126 -3.64 -4.91 5.32
CA ILE A 126 -4.00 -5.87 4.26
C ILE A 126 -3.90 -5.19 2.90
N VAL A 127 -4.53 -4.03 2.74
CA VAL A 127 -4.55 -3.28 1.47
C VAL A 127 -3.15 -2.82 1.07
N ARG A 128 -2.33 -2.33 2.01
CA ARG A 128 -0.97 -1.85 1.72
C ARG A 128 0.00 -2.99 1.41
N GLY A 129 -0.18 -4.14 2.05
CA GLY A 129 0.63 -5.33 1.83
C GLY A 129 0.31 -6.04 0.52
N ALA A 130 -0.98 -6.08 0.15
CA ALA A 130 -1.45 -6.74 -1.04
C ALA A 130 -0.90 -6.09 -2.33
N GLY A 131 -0.41 -6.95 -3.23
CA GLY A 131 0.15 -6.55 -4.53
C GLY A 131 1.46 -5.77 -4.44
N ASN A 132 2.08 -5.64 -3.26
CA ASN A 132 3.32 -4.88 -3.13
C ASN A 132 4.49 -5.49 -3.93
N GLY A 133 4.59 -6.83 -3.97
CA GLY A 133 5.59 -7.53 -4.79
C GLY A 133 5.36 -7.37 -6.29
N GLN A 134 4.15 -6.95 -6.69
CA GLN A 134 3.70 -6.85 -8.07
C GLN A 134 3.71 -5.40 -8.60
N ARG A 135 4.38 -4.45 -7.92
CA ARG A 135 4.47 -3.04 -8.35
C ARG A 135 5.89 -2.68 -8.79
N ARG A 136 6.02 -1.93 -9.89
CA ARG A 136 7.33 -1.38 -10.35
C ARG A 136 7.92 -0.34 -9.40
N ALA A 137 7.07 0.37 -8.63
CA ALA A 137 7.50 1.38 -7.67
C ALA A 137 6.84 1.15 -6.30
N ARG A 138 7.58 1.38 -5.22
CA ARG A 138 7.25 1.05 -3.82
C ARG A 138 5.93 1.64 -3.28
N CYS A 139 5.25 2.51 -4.02
CA CYS A 139 4.08 3.25 -3.51
C CYS A 139 2.94 3.39 -4.52
N GLN A 140 3.19 3.48 -5.83
CA GLN A 140 2.21 3.92 -6.84
C GLN A 140 2.57 3.47 -8.27
N GLY A 141 3.45 2.47 -8.42
CA GLY A 141 3.93 2.07 -9.73
C GLY A 141 2.91 1.26 -10.52
N GLU A 142 3.07 1.29 -11.84
CA GLU A 142 2.41 0.35 -12.75
C GLU A 142 2.64 -1.10 -12.30
N PRO A 143 1.67 -1.99 -12.54
CA PRO A 143 1.84 -3.42 -12.29
C PRO A 143 3.12 -3.93 -12.98
N VAL A 144 3.79 -4.86 -12.33
CA VAL A 144 4.91 -5.58 -12.95
C VAL A 144 4.34 -6.43 -14.10
N TRP A 145 5.09 -6.47 -15.20
CA TRP A 145 4.72 -7.29 -16.35
C TRP A 145 4.72 -8.76 -15.95
N ASP A 146 3.91 -9.56 -16.63
CA ASP A 146 3.98 -10.99 -16.43
C ASP A 146 5.37 -11.49 -16.82
N VAL A 147 5.84 -12.53 -16.11
CA VAL A 147 7.05 -13.23 -16.56
C VAL A 147 6.81 -13.71 -17.98
N ASP A 148 7.75 -13.42 -18.87
CA ASP A 148 7.68 -13.81 -20.27
C ASP A 148 7.41 -15.32 -20.34
N PRO A 149 6.33 -15.75 -21.04
CA PRO A 149 6.02 -17.16 -21.23
C PRO A 149 7.21 -17.97 -21.74
N LEU A 150 8.14 -17.36 -22.46
CA LEU A 150 9.27 -18.03 -23.10
C LEU A 150 10.48 -18.27 -22.16
N VAL A 151 10.47 -17.75 -20.93
CA VAL A 151 11.66 -17.73 -20.04
C VAL A 151 11.54 -18.65 -18.81
N GLU A 152 10.36 -18.82 -18.22
CA GLU A 152 10.15 -19.73 -17.07
C GLU A 152 8.72 -20.32 -17.08
N GLU A 153 8.50 -21.33 -17.92
CA GLU A 153 7.19 -21.96 -18.07
C GLU A 153 6.79 -22.75 -16.82
N GLY A 154 5.66 -22.35 -16.22
CA GLY A 154 4.92 -23.14 -15.22
C GLY A 154 4.99 -22.56 -13.81
N ALA A 155 6.10 -22.76 -13.10
CA ALA A 155 6.14 -22.53 -11.65
C ALA A 155 6.08 -21.05 -11.25
N ALA A 156 6.80 -20.16 -11.95
CA ALA A 156 6.79 -18.73 -11.66
C ALA A 156 5.43 -18.09 -11.95
N ARG A 157 4.83 -18.45 -13.10
CA ARG A 157 3.48 -18.01 -13.49
C ARG A 157 2.41 -18.46 -12.50
N GLN A 158 2.39 -19.74 -12.13
CA GLN A 158 1.44 -20.27 -11.13
C GLN A 158 1.60 -19.58 -9.78
N ARG A 159 2.83 -19.28 -9.35
CA ARG A 159 3.08 -18.52 -8.12
C ARG A 159 2.51 -17.11 -8.19
N GLN A 160 2.75 -16.37 -9.29
CA GLN A 160 2.20 -15.03 -9.47
C GLN A 160 0.67 -15.03 -9.52
N GLU A 161 0.07 -15.97 -10.24
CA GLU A 161 -1.38 -16.06 -10.36
C GLU A 161 -2.03 -16.40 -9.00
N LYS A 162 -1.44 -17.31 -8.24
CA LYS A 162 -1.86 -17.63 -6.88
C LYS A 162 -1.70 -16.42 -5.95
N GLU A 163 -0.59 -15.68 -6.04
CA GLU A 163 -0.37 -14.45 -5.28
C GLU A 163 -1.46 -13.41 -5.60
N ARG A 164 -1.76 -13.21 -6.90
CA ARG A 164 -2.80 -12.28 -7.36
C ARG A 164 -4.16 -12.65 -6.83
N ARG A 165 -4.60 -13.88 -7.06
CA ARG A 165 -5.90 -14.38 -6.60
C ARG A 165 -6.06 -14.25 -5.08
N ASN A 166 -5.03 -14.61 -4.32
CA ASN A 166 -5.04 -14.48 -2.87
C ASN A 166 -5.05 -13.00 -2.42
N GLY A 167 -4.22 -12.17 -3.04
CA GLY A 167 -4.18 -10.73 -2.75
C GLY A 167 -5.51 -10.06 -3.01
N THR A 168 -6.12 -10.30 -4.18
CA THR A 168 -7.41 -9.72 -4.57
C THR A 168 -8.51 -10.13 -3.60
N ARG A 169 -8.56 -11.41 -3.23
CA ARG A 169 -9.51 -11.91 -2.23
C ARG A 169 -9.38 -11.17 -0.89
N TRP A 170 -8.16 -10.93 -0.41
CA TRP A 170 -7.95 -10.24 0.86
C TRP A 170 -8.28 -8.75 0.78
N VAL A 171 -7.95 -8.08 -0.34
CA VAL A 171 -8.32 -6.68 -0.56
C VAL A 171 -9.85 -6.52 -0.59
N ARG A 172 -10.56 -7.39 -1.33
CA ARG A 172 -12.04 -7.39 -1.36
C ARG A 172 -12.64 -7.57 0.03
N ARG A 173 -12.15 -8.54 0.80
CA ARG A 173 -12.60 -8.73 2.18
C ARG A 173 -12.37 -7.51 3.08
N ALA A 174 -11.22 -6.85 2.92
CA ALA A 174 -10.93 -5.65 3.68
C ALA A 174 -11.83 -4.47 3.30
N ILE A 175 -12.17 -4.34 2.00
CA ILE A 175 -13.14 -3.35 1.49
C ILE A 175 -14.54 -3.64 2.05
N GLU A 176 -15.01 -4.87 1.93
CA GLU A 176 -16.34 -5.26 2.42
C GLU A 176 -16.49 -5.01 3.92
N GLU A 177 -15.47 -5.38 4.72
CA GLU A 177 -15.47 -5.14 6.16
C GLU A 177 -15.48 -3.64 6.48
N ALA A 178 -14.68 -2.84 5.76
CA ALA A 178 -14.67 -1.39 5.89
C ALA A 178 -16.04 -0.76 5.63
N GLN A 179 -16.77 -1.27 4.63
CA GLN A 179 -18.11 -0.80 4.27
C GLN A 179 -19.17 -1.24 5.29
N ARG A 180 -19.13 -2.51 5.76
CA ARG A 180 -20.07 -3.03 6.75
C ARG A 180 -20.01 -2.30 8.09
N GLY A 181 -18.81 -1.90 8.51
CA GLY A 181 -18.60 -1.20 9.79
C GLY A 181 -19.21 0.21 9.87
N GLY A 182 -19.91 0.68 8.82
CA GLY A 182 -20.60 1.97 8.81
C GLY A 182 -19.68 3.18 8.88
N ARG A 183 -18.37 2.98 8.69
CA ARG A 183 -17.37 4.05 8.75
C ARG A 183 -17.20 4.66 7.36
N PRO A 184 -17.13 5.99 7.25
CA PRO A 184 -16.81 6.63 5.98
C PRO A 184 -15.43 6.17 5.53
N VAL A 185 -15.35 5.63 4.32
CA VAL A 185 -14.09 5.16 3.76
C VAL A 185 -13.14 6.34 3.56
N GLU A 186 -12.02 6.34 4.29
CA GLU A 186 -11.04 7.42 4.17
C GLU A 186 -10.46 7.50 2.75
N LYS A 187 -10.29 8.73 2.23
CA LYS A 187 -9.73 9.00 0.88
C LYS A 187 -8.43 8.21 0.61
N LYS A 188 -7.59 8.11 1.64
CA LYS A 188 -6.29 7.42 1.55
C LYS A 188 -6.45 5.91 1.46
N PHE A 189 -7.37 5.32 2.22
CA PHE A 189 -7.68 3.89 2.14
C PHE A 189 -8.27 3.55 0.77
N ALA A 190 -9.27 4.33 0.30
CA ALA A 190 -9.87 4.16 -1.02
C ALA A 190 -8.83 4.12 -2.14
N LEU A 191 -7.91 5.10 -2.15
CA LEU A 191 -6.81 5.15 -3.10
C LEU A 191 -5.85 3.96 -2.99
N GLN A 192 -5.51 3.55 -1.77
CA GLN A 192 -4.61 2.42 -1.55
C GLN A 192 -5.24 1.10 -2.01
N ALA A 193 -6.55 0.93 -1.81
CA ALA A 193 -7.32 -0.22 -2.26
C ALA A 193 -7.35 -0.31 -3.79
N ALA A 194 -7.66 0.79 -4.48
CA ALA A 194 -7.62 0.86 -5.94
C ALA A 194 -6.22 0.51 -6.49
N PHE A 195 -5.16 1.07 -5.90
CA PHE A 195 -3.79 0.72 -6.30
C PHE A 195 -3.44 -0.75 -6.05
N ALA A 196 -3.96 -1.36 -4.97
CA ALA A 196 -3.71 -2.76 -4.67
C ALA A 196 -4.39 -3.67 -5.68
N LEU A 197 -5.67 -3.45 -5.97
CA LEU A 197 -6.42 -4.22 -6.96
C LEU A 197 -5.78 -4.12 -8.35
N ARG A 198 -5.44 -2.92 -8.81
CA ARG A 198 -4.75 -2.72 -10.09
C ARG A 198 -3.39 -3.41 -10.14
N ALA A 199 -2.58 -3.32 -9.09
CA ALA A 199 -1.30 -4.03 -9.00
C ALA A 199 -1.44 -5.56 -9.09
N LEU A 200 -2.59 -6.09 -8.65
CA LEU A 200 -2.93 -7.50 -8.70
C LEU A 200 -3.62 -7.89 -10.01
N LYS A 201 -3.74 -6.97 -10.98
CA LYS A 201 -4.48 -7.12 -12.25
C LYS A 201 -5.97 -7.47 -12.05
N ALA A 202 -6.54 -6.99 -10.94
CA ALA A 202 -7.96 -7.09 -10.65
C ALA A 202 -8.70 -5.86 -11.19
N ASP A 203 -8.64 -5.67 -12.51
CA ASP A 203 -9.12 -4.45 -13.16
C ASP A 203 -10.63 -4.27 -13.03
N GLN A 204 -11.39 -5.37 -13.15
CA GLN A 204 -12.84 -5.35 -12.95
C GLN A 204 -13.21 -4.92 -11.52
N ASP A 205 -12.54 -5.51 -10.51
CA ASP A 205 -12.74 -5.14 -9.11
C ASP A 205 -12.35 -3.67 -8.85
N THR A 206 -11.34 -3.16 -9.57
CA THR A 206 -10.92 -1.76 -9.46
C THR A 206 -11.99 -0.81 -10.00
N VAL A 207 -12.57 -1.11 -11.16
CA VAL A 207 -13.67 -0.34 -11.76
C VAL A 207 -14.90 -0.35 -10.85
N GLU A 208 -15.29 -1.53 -10.36
CA GLU A 208 -16.40 -1.68 -9.42
C GLU A 208 -16.16 -0.85 -8.15
N TRP A 209 -14.96 -0.90 -7.58
CA TRP A 209 -14.61 -0.10 -6.41
C TRP A 209 -14.72 1.42 -6.64
N VAL A 210 -14.31 1.90 -7.82
CA VAL A 210 -14.48 3.31 -8.19
C VAL A 210 -15.97 3.66 -8.30
N ARG A 211 -16.79 2.83 -8.94
CA ARG A 211 -18.24 3.05 -9.04
C ARG A 211 -18.90 3.11 -7.66
N THR A 212 -18.71 2.09 -6.83
CA THR A 212 -19.37 2.00 -5.52
C THR A 212 -19.06 3.18 -4.61
N LEU A 213 -17.83 3.71 -4.64
CA LEU A 213 -17.46 4.87 -3.83
C LEU A 213 -17.89 6.21 -4.42
N THR A 214 -18.35 6.25 -5.67
CA THR A 214 -18.73 7.49 -6.36
C THR A 214 -20.25 7.59 -6.53
N GLU A 215 -20.96 6.48 -6.46
CA GLU A 215 -22.42 6.43 -6.34
C GLU A 215 -22.88 7.25 -5.12
N GLY A 216 -23.63 8.33 -5.40
CA GLY A 216 -24.24 9.18 -4.37
C GLY A 216 -23.29 10.16 -3.66
N GLN A 217 -22.04 10.33 -4.12
CA GLN A 217 -21.09 11.25 -3.49
C GLN A 217 -21.10 12.66 -4.08
N VAL A 218 -20.87 13.64 -3.21
CA VAL A 218 -20.69 15.06 -3.56
C VAL A 218 -19.33 15.27 -4.23
N GLU A 219 -19.23 16.30 -5.07
CA GLU A 219 -18.02 16.70 -5.79
C GLU A 219 -16.78 16.84 -4.87
N GLY A 220 -15.59 16.42 -5.34
CA GLY A 220 -14.32 16.62 -4.62
C GLY A 220 -14.01 15.71 -3.42
N VAL A 221 -14.83 14.69 -3.14
CA VAL A 221 -14.58 13.79 -1.99
C VAL A 221 -13.35 12.89 -2.19
N LEU A 222 -13.05 12.39 -3.38
CA LEU A 222 -11.89 11.53 -3.63
C LEU A 222 -10.80 12.22 -4.44
N SER A 223 -9.55 11.75 -4.33
CA SER A 223 -8.42 12.35 -5.06
C SER A 223 -8.47 12.02 -6.56
N PRO A 224 -7.97 12.90 -7.46
CA PRO A 224 -7.90 12.62 -8.90
C PRO A 224 -7.21 11.29 -9.24
N LYS A 225 -6.17 10.93 -8.46
CA LYS A 225 -5.42 9.68 -8.62
C LYS A 225 -6.27 8.42 -8.43
N PHE A 226 -7.34 8.50 -7.63
CA PHE A 226 -8.27 7.39 -7.40
C PHE A 226 -9.05 7.09 -8.68
N TYR A 227 -9.70 8.11 -9.25
CA TYR A 227 -10.45 8.01 -10.50
C TYR A 227 -9.59 7.54 -11.66
N LEU A 228 -8.34 8.02 -11.74
CA LEU A 228 -7.38 7.55 -12.75
C LEU A 228 -7.13 6.04 -12.67
N GLN A 229 -7.21 5.41 -11.48
CA GLN A 229 -7.10 3.94 -11.41
C GLN A 229 -8.25 3.26 -12.13
N GLY A 230 -9.48 3.78 -12.00
CA GLY A 230 -10.65 3.28 -12.73
C GLY A 230 -10.46 3.40 -14.25
N VAL A 231 -10.05 4.57 -14.74
CA VAL A 231 -9.78 4.79 -16.17
C VAL A 231 -8.69 3.83 -16.69
N PHE A 232 -7.59 3.68 -15.96
CA PHE A 232 -6.51 2.78 -16.38
C PHE A 232 -6.91 1.30 -16.34
N SER A 233 -7.73 0.89 -15.38
CA SER A 233 -8.25 -0.47 -15.33
C SER A 233 -9.27 -0.74 -16.44
N ALA A 234 -10.15 0.21 -16.77
CA ALA A 234 -11.03 0.11 -17.93
C ALA A 234 -10.23 -0.04 -19.25
N ARG A 235 -9.12 0.69 -19.40
CA ARG A 235 -8.19 0.52 -20.53
C ARG A 235 -7.55 -0.86 -20.58
N ALA A 236 -7.15 -1.40 -19.43
CA ALA A 236 -6.56 -2.73 -19.36
C ALA A 236 -7.56 -3.84 -19.72
N ILE A 237 -8.85 -3.63 -19.42
CA ILE A 237 -9.95 -4.51 -19.85
C ILE A 237 -10.18 -4.42 -21.37
N GLY A 238 -9.97 -3.25 -21.97
CA GLY A 238 -10.18 -3.01 -23.40
C GLY A 238 -11.63 -2.69 -23.76
N ASP A 239 -12.40 -2.13 -22.83
CA ASP A 239 -13.80 -1.75 -23.02
C ASP A 239 -13.92 -0.22 -23.11
N ASP A 240 -14.13 0.28 -24.34
CA ASP A 240 -14.26 1.72 -24.63
C ASP A 240 -15.46 2.37 -23.92
N GLY A 241 -16.54 1.61 -23.71
CA GLY A 241 -17.70 2.08 -22.96
C GLY A 241 -17.35 2.33 -21.49
N LEU A 242 -16.65 1.38 -20.86
CA LEU A 242 -16.14 1.54 -19.49
C LEU A 242 -15.12 2.66 -19.37
N ILE A 243 -14.24 2.84 -20.37
CA ILE A 243 -13.28 3.95 -20.37
C ILE A 243 -14.02 5.29 -20.31
N GLN A 244 -15.00 5.49 -21.20
CA GLN A 244 -15.78 6.72 -21.24
C GLN A 244 -16.55 6.94 -19.95
N GLU A 245 -17.18 5.90 -19.40
CA GLU A 245 -17.89 5.98 -18.14
C GLU A 245 -16.99 6.41 -16.97
N MET A 246 -15.78 5.84 -16.86
CA MET A 246 -14.83 6.23 -15.81
C MET A 246 -14.35 7.68 -15.97
N ILE A 247 -14.19 8.16 -17.20
CA ILE A 247 -13.88 9.56 -17.50
C ILE A 247 -15.06 10.47 -17.09
N ASP A 248 -16.29 10.07 -17.37
CA ASP A 248 -17.49 10.81 -17.00
C ASP A 248 -17.64 10.90 -15.48
N ILE A 249 -17.40 9.81 -14.75
CA ILE A 249 -17.38 9.80 -13.28
C ILE A 249 -16.32 10.76 -12.74
N MET A 250 -15.10 10.72 -13.29
CA MET A 250 -14.01 11.62 -12.91
C MET A 250 -14.40 13.09 -13.14
N THR A 251 -15.04 13.37 -14.28
CA THR A 251 -15.46 14.71 -14.69
C THR A 251 -16.60 15.24 -13.82
N LYS A 252 -17.62 14.43 -13.54
CA LYS A 252 -18.71 14.76 -12.61
C LYS A 252 -18.22 15.04 -11.19
N ALA A 253 -17.10 14.45 -10.81
CA ALA A 253 -16.45 14.71 -9.51
C ALA A 253 -15.58 15.99 -9.49
N GLY A 254 -15.58 16.78 -10.57
CA GLY A 254 -14.86 18.05 -10.68
C GLY A 254 -13.42 17.93 -11.17
N HIS A 255 -13.01 16.76 -11.69
CA HIS A 255 -11.63 16.52 -12.14
C HIS A 255 -11.54 16.35 -13.65
N THR A 256 -10.54 16.97 -14.27
CA THR A 256 -10.32 16.81 -15.72
C THR A 256 -9.41 15.60 -16.00
N TYR A 257 -9.87 14.69 -16.85
CA TYR A 257 -9.00 13.66 -17.42
C TYR A 257 -8.13 14.26 -18.53
N VAL A 258 -6.81 14.10 -18.40
CA VAL A 258 -5.86 14.46 -19.46
C VAL A 258 -5.09 13.22 -19.84
N ASP A 259 -5.43 12.65 -20.99
CA ASP A 259 -4.66 11.56 -21.57
C ASP A 259 -3.30 12.08 -22.03
N LYS A 260 -2.27 11.79 -21.25
CA LYS A 260 -0.90 12.20 -21.56
C LYS A 260 -0.33 11.44 -22.77
N GLU A 261 -0.79 10.23 -23.04
CA GLU A 261 -0.33 9.45 -24.20
C GLU A 261 -0.99 9.95 -25.49
N ALA A 262 -2.29 10.27 -25.45
CA ALA A 262 -2.96 10.94 -26.56
C ALA A 262 -2.33 12.32 -26.82
N LYS A 263 -2.06 13.11 -25.77
CA LYS A 263 -1.34 14.39 -25.90
C LYS A 263 0.07 14.23 -26.48
N ALA A 264 0.79 13.16 -26.10
CA ALA A 264 2.13 12.91 -26.64
C ALA A 264 2.06 12.50 -28.12
N LYS A 265 1.11 11.64 -28.51
CA LYS A 265 0.87 11.27 -29.91
C LYS A 265 0.39 12.45 -30.75
N GLU A 266 -0.46 13.31 -30.19
CA GLU A 266 -0.94 14.52 -30.85
C GLU A 266 0.18 15.55 -31.02
N ASN A 267 1.02 15.76 -29.99
CA ASN A 267 2.21 16.61 -30.11
C ASN A 267 3.21 16.04 -31.13
N ASP A 268 3.44 14.72 -31.16
CA ASP A 268 4.29 14.07 -32.15
C ASP A 268 3.73 14.24 -33.58
N ARG A 269 2.42 14.05 -33.77
CA ARG A 269 1.74 14.29 -35.05
C ARG A 269 1.83 15.75 -35.49
N ARG A 270 1.61 16.69 -34.57
CA ARG A 270 1.66 18.13 -34.83
C ARG A 270 3.08 18.61 -35.13
N THR A 271 4.10 18.01 -34.50
CA THR A 271 5.51 18.25 -34.81
C THR A 271 5.85 17.75 -36.20
N LYS A 272 5.39 16.54 -36.56
CA LYS A 272 5.54 15.99 -37.92
C LYS A 272 4.82 16.84 -38.97
N GLU A 273 3.59 17.30 -38.72
CA GLU A 273 2.85 18.20 -39.63
C GLU A 273 3.56 19.55 -39.82
N LEU A 274 4.21 20.09 -38.78
CA LEU A 274 5.00 21.32 -38.87
C LEU A 274 6.31 21.10 -39.66
N ASP A 275 6.97 19.96 -39.49
CA ASP A 275 8.16 19.60 -40.26
C ASP A 275 7.83 19.41 -41.75
N TRP A 276 6.71 18.75 -42.09
CA TRP A 276 6.24 18.63 -43.48
C TRP A 276 5.98 19.99 -44.13
N ARG A 277 5.28 20.89 -43.43
CA ARG A 277 5.05 22.26 -43.94
C ARG A 277 6.33 23.08 -44.11
N ARG A 278 7.38 22.78 -43.34
CA ARG A 278 8.69 23.42 -43.44
C ARG A 278 9.47 22.93 -44.65
N VAL A 279 9.36 21.64 -44.97
CA VAL A 279 9.93 21.02 -46.17
C VAL A 279 9.24 21.55 -47.44
N ASP A 280 7.91 21.66 -47.44
CA ASP A 280 7.16 22.23 -48.57
C ASP A 280 7.49 23.71 -48.82
N PHE A 281 7.73 24.48 -47.75
CA PHE A 281 8.13 25.89 -47.86
C PHE A 281 9.58 26.07 -48.35
N GLN A 282 10.48 25.12 -48.07
CA GLN A 282 11.83 25.12 -48.62
C GLN A 282 11.85 24.67 -50.09
N ASN A 283 11.11 23.61 -50.43
CA ASN A 283 11.00 23.12 -51.81
C ASN A 283 10.30 24.13 -52.73
N GLY A 284 9.25 24.81 -52.26
CA GLY A 284 8.58 25.88 -53.02
C GLY A 284 9.46 27.11 -53.26
N ASN A 285 10.39 27.43 -52.36
CA ASN A 285 11.36 28.52 -52.55
C ASN A 285 12.51 28.13 -53.48
N GLU A 286 12.93 26.86 -53.50
CA GLU A 286 13.92 26.37 -54.46
C GLU A 286 13.37 26.32 -55.90
N GLU A 287 12.08 26.00 -56.09
CA GLU A 287 11.44 26.10 -57.41
C GLU A 287 11.30 27.54 -57.89
N VAL A 288 10.95 28.50 -57.02
CA VAL A 288 10.86 29.93 -57.40
C VAL A 288 12.23 30.55 -57.70
N MET A 289 13.30 30.05 -57.08
CA MET A 289 14.68 30.50 -57.36
C MET A 289 15.30 29.83 -58.60
N ARG A 290 14.75 28.73 -59.12
CA ARG A 290 15.18 28.12 -60.40
C ARG A 290 14.58 28.78 -61.64
N TRP A 291 13.54 29.61 -61.47
CA TRP A 291 12.84 30.32 -62.54
C TRP A 291 13.11 31.84 -62.57
N ARG A 292 14.18 32.30 -61.92
CA ARG A 292 14.73 33.67 -62.04
C ARG A 292 16.16 33.61 -62.54
#